data_AF-A0A4V3KZU6-F1
#
_entry.id   AF-A0A4V3KZU6-F1
#
_cell.length_a   1.000
_cell.length_b   1.000
_cell.length_c   1.000
_cell.angle_alpha   90.00
_cell.angle_beta   90.00
_cell.angle_gamma   90.00
#
_symmetry.space_group_name_H-M   'P 1'
#
loop_
_entity.id
_entity.type
_entity.pdbx_description
1 polymer ?
#
loop_
_entity_poly.entity_id
_entity_poly.type
_entity_poly.pdbx_seq_one_letter_code
_entity_poly.pdbx_strand_id
1 'polypeptide(L)' 'MKPGYPQQNGRHKRMHLTLERETTRPPGMNGLQQQTRLDTFASEFNTERPHEALAMNTGRCLYAIFKSL' A
#
# COMPACT_ATOMS: atom_id res chain seq x y z
N MET A 1 11.04 9.44 16.29
CA MET A 1 10.87 8.10 15.69
C MET A 1 12.15 7.30 15.94
N LYS A 2 12.06 6.09 16.48
CA LYS A 2 13.22 5.18 16.57
C LYS A 2 13.46 4.55 15.19
N PRO A 3 14.71 4.28 14.76
CA PRO A 3 14.97 3.58 13.51
C PRO A 3 14.31 2.19 13.54
N GLY A 4 13.67 1.80 12.44
CA GLY A 4 13.08 0.46 12.33
C GLY A 4 14.17 -0.61 12.29
N TYR A 5 14.05 -1.63 13.14
CA TYR A 5 14.99 -2.75 13.16
C TYR A 5 14.71 -3.71 12.00
N PRO A 6 15.73 -4.37 11.42
CA PRO A 6 15.56 -5.27 10.27
C PRO A 6 14.47 -6.34 10.44
N GLN A 7 14.27 -6.83 11.67
CA GLN A 7 13.25 -7.81 12.05
C GLN A 7 11.82 -7.28 11.88
N GLN A 8 11.63 -5.95 11.95
CA GLN A 8 10.32 -5.29 11.78
C GLN A 8 9.98 -5.04 10.30
N ASN A 9 10.97 -5.12 9.41
CA ASN A 9 10.81 -4.76 8.00
C ASN A 9 10.11 -5.86 7.17
N GLY A 10 9.87 -7.05 7.73
CA GLY A 10 9.26 -8.17 7.00
C GLY A 10 7.90 -7.85 6.39
N ARG A 11 7.08 -7.03 7.07
CA ARG A 11 5.77 -6.60 6.55
C ARG A 11 5.90 -5.58 5.42
N HIS A 12 6.80 -4.60 5.55
CA HIS A 12 7.07 -3.63 4.48
C HIS A 12 7.64 -4.31 3.24
N LYS A 13 8.56 -5.26 3.42
CA LYS A 13 9.12 -6.07 2.32
C LYS A 13 8.04 -6.87 1.59
N ARG A 14 7.10 -7.48 2.32
CA ARG A 14 5.95 -8.19 1.70
C ARG A 14 5.03 -7.24 0.91
N MET A 15 4.73 -6.06 1.46
CA MET A 15 3.95 -5.04 0.76
C MET A 15 4.64 -4.59 -0.55
N HIS A 16 5.93 -4.28 -0.50
CA HIS A 16 6.71 -3.93 -1.70
C HIS A 16 6.71 -5.05 -2.75
N LEU A 17 6.87 -6.30 -2.32
CA LEU A 17 6.83 -7.44 -3.23
C LEU A 17 5.46 -7.56 -3.93
N THR A 18 4.36 -7.36 -3.21
CA THR A 18 3.01 -7.36 -3.80
C THR A 18 2.82 -6.21 -4.77
N LEU A 19 3.22 -4.98 -4.39
CA LEU A 19 3.18 -3.81 -5.25
C LEU A 19 3.94 -4.04 -6.56
N GLU A 20 5.17 -4.55 -6.48
CA GLU A 20 5.98 -4.86 -7.66
C GLU A 20 5.28 -5.89 -8.55
N ARG A 21 4.78 -6.99 -7.98
CA ARG A 21 4.13 -8.06 -8.76
C ARG A 21 2.86 -7.57 -9.47
N GLU A 22 2.05 -6.74 -8.81
CA GLU A 22 0.77 -6.28 -9.36
C GLU A 22 0.92 -5.12 -10.35
N THR A 23 1.95 -4.27 -10.19
CA THR A 23 2.08 -3.04 -11.00
C THR A 23 3.16 -3.10 -12.08
N THR A 24 4.11 -4.03 -12.01
CA THR A 24 5.29 -4.04 -12.91
C THR A 24 5.34 -5.24 -13.87
N ARG A 25 4.31 -6.11 -13.91
CA ARG A 25 4.31 -7.32 -14.75
C ARG A 25 3.00 -7.49 -15.55
N PRO A 26 2.99 -7.18 -16.86
CA PRO A 26 4.03 -6.43 -17.58
C PRO A 26 4.13 -4.99 -17.05
N PRO A 27 5.24 -4.26 -17.22
CA PRO A 27 5.28 -2.84 -16.90
C PRO A 27 4.33 -2.04 -17.81
N GLY A 28 3.91 -0.86 -17.38
CA GLY A 28 3.21 0.09 -18.25
C GLY A 28 4.10 0.48 -19.44
N MET A 29 3.50 0.77 -20.60
CA MET A 29 4.26 1.08 -21.82
C MET A 29 5.03 2.40 -21.72
N ASN A 30 4.62 3.28 -20.80
CA ASN A 30 5.25 4.56 -20.51
C ASN A 30 4.96 4.98 -19.06
N GLY A 31 5.55 6.11 -18.63
CA GLY A 31 5.38 6.63 -17.28
C GLY A 31 3.93 6.91 -16.87
N LEU A 32 3.08 7.41 -17.79
CA LEU A 32 1.67 7.69 -17.51
C LEU A 32 0.87 6.41 -17.23
N GLN A 33 1.10 5.36 -18.03
CA GLN A 33 0.45 4.08 -17.81
C GLN A 33 0.95 3.39 -16.53
N GLN A 34 2.25 3.52 -16.22
CA GLN A 34 2.80 3.00 -14.97
C GLN A 34 2.22 3.73 -13.76
N GLN A 35 2.09 5.07 -13.83
CA GLN A 35 1.46 5.87 -12.79
C GLN A 35 0.01 5.44 -12.58
N THR A 36 -0.77 5.24 -13.66
CA THR A 36 -2.15 4.76 -13.55
C THR A 36 -2.24 3.43 -12.79
N ARG A 37 -1.33 2.49 -13.05
CA ARG A 37 -1.27 1.21 -12.34
C ARG A 37 -0.93 1.37 -10.85
N LEU A 38 0.01 2.26 -10.53
CA LEU A 38 0.35 2.59 -9.15
C LEU A 38 -0.83 3.25 -8.42
N ASP A 39 -1.55 4.15 -9.09
CA ASP A 39 -2.72 4.84 -8.54
C ASP A 39 -3.87 3.88 -8.28
N THR A 40 -4.17 2.98 -9.23
CA THR A 40 -5.15 1.91 -9.04
C THR A 40 -4.79 1.02 -7.86
N PHE A 41 -3.54 0.56 -7.80
CA PHE A 41 -3.06 -0.26 -6.67
C PHE A 41 -3.21 0.49 -5.34
N ALA A 42 -2.80 1.77 -5.28
CA ALA A 42 -2.91 2.58 -4.08
C ALA A 42 -4.37 2.77 -3.65
N SER A 43 -5.30 2.93 -4.60
CA SER A 43 -6.73 3.01 -4.31
C SER A 43 -7.24 1.70 -3.71
N GLU A 44 -7.04 0.57 -4.38
CA GLU A 44 -7.50 -0.73 -3.88
C GLU A 44 -6.87 -1.07 -2.52
N PHE A 45 -5.55 -0.94 -2.42
CA PHE A 45 -4.79 -1.28 -1.22
C PHE A 45 -5.27 -0.47 -0.02
N ASN A 46 -5.47 0.85 -0.18
CA ASN A 46 -5.82 1.70 0.96
C ASN A 46 -7.33 1.73 1.26
N THR A 47 -8.19 1.44 0.29
CA THR A 47 -9.63 1.68 0.44
C THR A 47 -10.48 0.41 0.48
N GLU A 48 -10.00 -0.68 -0.12
CA GLU A 48 -10.77 -1.92 -0.25
C GLU A 48 -10.17 -3.08 0.56
N ARG A 49 -8.84 -3.13 0.70
CA ARG A 49 -8.15 -4.25 1.36
C ARG A 49 -8.02 -3.99 2.86
N PRO A 50 -8.72 -4.72 3.75
CA PRO A 50 -8.51 -4.62 5.19
C PRO A 50 -7.11 -5.10 5.56
N HIS A 51 -6.46 -4.41 6.49
CA HIS A 51 -5.10 -4.72 6.90
C HIS A 51 -5.07 -5.26 8.33
N GLU A 52 -4.44 -6.41 8.55
CA GLU A 52 -4.32 -7.02 9.88
C GLU A 52 -3.73 -6.07 10.93
N ALA A 53 -2.68 -5.32 10.58
CA ALA A 53 -2.08 -4.38 11.53
C ALA A 53 -2.91 -3.12 11.78
N LEU A 54 -3.99 -2.93 11.01
CA LEU A 54 -5.00 -1.90 11.26
C LEU A 54 -6.26 -2.52 11.88
N ALA A 55 -6.14 -3.67 12.55
CA ALA A 55 -7.27 -4.41 13.13
C ALA A 55 -8.37 -4.70 12.10
N MET A 56 -7.97 -5.16 10.91
CA MET A 56 -8.86 -5.41 9.76
C MET A 56 -9.57 -4.16 9.22
N ASN A 57 -9.06 -2.98 9.55
CA ASN A 57 -9.53 -1.74 8.95
C ASN A 57 -8.77 -1.42 7.66
N THR A 58 -9.37 -0.64 6.78
CA THR A 58 -8.69 -0.10 5.59
C THR A 58 -7.90 1.15 5.96
N GLY A 59 -6.85 1.48 5.19
CA GLY A 59 -6.06 2.70 5.40
C GLY A 59 -6.93 3.97 5.38
N ARG A 60 -7.94 4.00 4.50
CA ARG A 60 -8.88 5.12 4.37
C ARG A 60 -9.73 5.34 5.62
N CYS A 61 -10.21 4.27 6.24
CA CYS A 61 -11.00 4.38 7.47
C CYS A 61 -10.20 5.03 8.61
N LEU A 62 -8.91 4.69 8.76
CA LEU A 62 -8.07 5.33 9.79
C LEU A 62 -7.81 6.81 9.50
N TYR A 63 -7.58 7.18 8.24
CA TYR A 63 -7.42 8.59 7.86
C TYR A 63 -8.70 9.41 8.11
N ALA A 64 -9.88 8.84 7.82
CA ALA A 64 -11.16 9.48 8.08
C ALA A 64 -11.42 9.68 9.58
N ILE A 65 -11.09 8.69 10.41
CA ILE A 65 -11.18 8.79 11.88
C ILE A 65 -10.24 9.88 12.39
N PHE A 66 -8.97 9.87 11.97
CA PHE A 66 -7.98 10.86 12.42
C PHE A 66 -8.29 12.29 12.00
N LYS A 67 -8.93 12.50 10.83
CA LYS A 67 -9.38 13.82 10.39
C LYS A 67 -10.66 14.32 11.05
N SER A 68 -11.41 13.44 11.71
CA SER A 68 -12.67 13.78 12.38
C SER A 68 -12.47 13.99 13.89
N LEU A 69 -11.21 13.98 14.35
CA LEU A 69 -10.74 14.28 15.71
C LEU A 69 -9.88 15.55 15.66
#